data_AF-A0A5C6TUR1-F1
#
_entry.id   AF-A0A5C6TUR1-F1
#
_cell.length_a   1.000
_cell.length_b   1.000
_cell.length_c   1.000
_cell.angle_alpha   90.00
_cell.angle_beta   90.00
_cell.angle_gamma   90.00
#
_symmetry.space_group_name_H-M   'P 1'
#
loop_
_entity.id
_entity.type
_entity.pdbx_description
1 polymer ?
#
loop_
_entity_poly.entity_id
_entity_poly.type
_entity_poly.pdbx_seq_one_letter_code
_entity_poly.pdbx_strand_id
1 'polypeptide(L)'
;MSRLIKDYVEVGDHTSLDELIGRLTAIRDSLPEKTDAELLVRGDDIFGRHLCIGFMRPLTAEEAACEGRYGQAGRPKLKRAA
;
A
#
# COMPACT_ATOMS: atom_id res chain seq x y z
N MET A 1 -17.20 -5.57 -9.80
CA MET A 1 -16.24 -4.46 -9.63
C MET A 1 -14.99 -5.03 -9.01
N SER A 2 -13.86 -4.95 -9.71
CA SER A 2 -12.56 -5.36 -9.16
C SER A 2 -12.30 -4.52 -7.92
N ARG A 3 -12.21 -5.19 -6.77
CA ARG A 3 -11.87 -4.51 -5.51
C ARG A 3 -10.45 -3.94 -5.68
N LEU A 4 -10.20 -2.76 -5.13
CA LEU A 4 -8.88 -2.17 -5.06
C LEU A 4 -8.37 -2.36 -3.63
N ILE A 5 -7.08 -2.66 -3.49
CA ILE A 5 -6.42 -2.71 -2.19
C ILE A 5 -5.39 -1.59 -2.08
N LYS A 6 -5.26 -1.05 -0.87
CA LYS A 6 -4.22 -0.08 -0.54
C LYS A 6 -2.95 -0.86 -0.22
N ASP A 7 -1.95 -0.70 -1.08
CA ASP A 7 -0.63 -1.26 -0.89
C ASP A 7 0.31 -0.20 -0.29
N TYR A 8 1.37 -0.64 0.39
CA TYR A 8 2.31 0.23 1.07
C TYR A 8 3.75 -0.17 0.80
N VAL A 9 4.58 0.80 0.42
CA VAL A 9 6.03 0.63 0.32
C VAL A 9 6.71 1.51 1.36
N GLU A 10 7.63 0.92 2.12
CA GLU A 10 8.43 1.62 3.12
C GLU A 10 9.88 1.74 2.64
N VAL A 11 10.43 2.95 2.70
CA VAL A 11 11.85 3.21 2.41
C VAL A 11 12.51 3.76 3.67
N GLY A 12 13.48 3.01 4.21
CA GLY A 12 14.18 3.35 5.45
C GLY A 12 15.18 4.51 5.30
N ASP A 13 15.51 5.12 6.44
CA ASP A 13 16.27 6.38 6.58
C ASP A 13 17.73 6.32 6.09
N HIS A 14 18.31 5.13 5.89
CA HIS A 14 19.76 4.95 5.68
C HIS A 14 20.09 4.46 4.26
N THR A 15 19.58 5.14 3.24
CA THR A 15 19.92 4.85 1.84
C THR A 15 20.51 6.10 1.19
N SER A 16 21.42 5.91 0.23
CA SER A 16 21.94 7.05 -0.52
C SER A 16 20.83 7.73 -1.32
N LEU A 17 20.99 9.03 -1.62
CA LEU A 17 20.00 9.78 -2.39
C LEU A 17 19.75 9.13 -3.77
N ASP A 18 20.80 8.61 -4.41
CA ASP A 18 20.69 7.95 -5.72
C ASP A 18 19.90 6.64 -5.64
N GLU A 19 20.13 5.84 -4.60
CA GLU A 19 19.34 4.62 -4.35
C GLU A 19 17.88 4.95 -4.05
N LEU A 20 17.62 6.00 -3.28
CA LEU A 20 16.26 6.47 -3.01
C LEU A 20 15.56 6.85 -4.32
N ILE A 21 16.21 7.68 -5.16
CA ILE A 21 15.67 8.07 -6.46
C ILE A 21 15.40 6.85 -7.34
N GLY A 22 16.34 5.90 -7.38
CA GLY A 22 16.19 4.64 -8.12
C GLY A 22 14.97 3.84 -7.65
N ARG A 23 14.78 3.70 -6.33
CA ARG A 23 13.62 3.01 -5.75
C ARG A 23 12.31 3.72 -6.05
N LEU A 24 12.25 5.04 -5.89
CA LEU A 24 11.05 5.84 -6.20
C LEU A 24 10.68 5.76 -7.69
N THR A 25 11.68 5.75 -8.56
CA THR A 25 11.49 5.59 -10.01
C THR A 25 10.92 4.20 -10.33
N ALA A 26 11.48 3.14 -9.75
CA ALA A 26 10.97 1.79 -9.93
C ALA A 26 9.53 1.63 -9.41
N ILE A 27 9.22 2.23 -8.26
CA ILE A 27 7.85 2.25 -7.72
C ILE A 27 6.92 2.95 -8.71
N ARG A 28 7.27 4.16 -9.17
CA ARG A 28 6.47 4.91 -10.15
C ARG A 28 6.21 4.10 -11.42
N ASP A 29 7.22 3.43 -11.95
CA ASP A 29 7.12 2.64 -13.18
C ASP A 29 6.28 1.36 -12.98
N SER A 30 6.14 0.89 -11.73
CA SER A 30 5.28 -0.24 -11.36
C SER A 30 3.82 0.14 -11.09
N LEU A 31 3.51 1.45 -10.95
CA LEU A 31 2.16 1.91 -10.64
C LEU A 31 1.23 1.79 -11.86
N PRO A 32 -0.04 1.39 -11.67
CA PRO A 32 -1.04 1.44 -12.73
C PRO A 32 -1.27 2.87 -13.25
N GLU A 33 -1.65 3.01 -14.52
CA GLU A 33 -1.99 4.31 -15.10
C GLU A 33 -3.08 5.01 -14.27
N LYS A 34 -2.81 6.26 -13.87
CA LYS A 34 -3.71 7.14 -13.08
C LYS A 34 -3.98 6.70 -11.64
N THR A 35 -3.03 6.04 -10.99
CA THR A 35 -3.12 5.83 -9.54
C THR A 35 -2.66 7.08 -8.77
N ASP A 36 -3.54 7.63 -7.93
CA ASP A 36 -3.15 8.62 -6.93
C ASP A 36 -2.34 7.93 -5.82
N ALA A 37 -1.01 8.05 -5.89
CA ALA A 37 -0.10 7.59 -4.85
C ALA A 37 0.13 8.71 -3.82
N GLU A 38 0.00 8.38 -2.55
CA GLU A 38 0.24 9.28 -1.41
C GLU A 38 1.59 8.94 -0.78
N LEU A 39 2.41 9.96 -0.50
CA LEU A 39 3.66 9.81 0.24
C LEU A 39 3.56 10.51 1.60
N LEU A 40 3.96 9.80 2.65
CA LEU A 40 4.00 10.30 4.03
C LEU A 40 5.35 9.95 4.66
N VAL A 41 5.92 10.88 5.42
CA VAL A 41 7.05 10.56 6.31
C VAL A 41 6.48 10.10 7.63
N ARG A 42 6.94 8.95 8.12
CA ARG A 42 6.57 8.41 9.42
C ARG A 42 7.82 8.07 10.23
N GLY A 43 7.64 7.91 11.54
CA GLY A 43 8.74 7.68 12.48
C GLY A 43 9.21 8.96 13.17
N ASP A 44 10.29 8.82 13.93
CA ASP A 44 10.85 9.86 14.78
C ASP A 44 12.38 9.72 14.87
N ASP A 45 13.01 10.57 15.69
CA ASP A 45 14.48 10.58 15.84
C ASP A 45 14.99 9.44 16.74
N ILE A 46 14.10 8.64 17.35
CA ILE A 46 14.45 7.52 18.25
C ILE A 46 14.45 6.20 17.48
N PHE A 47 13.42 5.97 16.67
CA PHE A 47 13.23 4.74 15.88
C PHE A 47 13.66 4.90 14.41
N GLY A 48 14.00 6.12 13.99
CA GLY A 48 14.30 6.46 12.61
C GLY A 48 13.05 6.90 11.84
N ARG A 49 13.26 7.73 10.82
CA ARG A 49 12.21 8.19 9.91
C ARG A 49 12.20 7.29 8.67
N HIS A 50 11.04 7.10 8.09
CA HIS A 50 10.86 6.30 6.88
C HIS A 50 9.79 6.92 5.99
N LEU A 51 9.97 6.74 4.68
CA LEU A 51 8.99 7.17 3.69
C LEU A 51 7.98 6.05 3.48
N CYS A 52 6.71 6.32 3.76
CA CYS A 52 5.59 5.44 3.44
C CYS A 52 4.93 5.93 2.16
N ILE A 53 4.84 5.07 1.15
CA ILE A 53 4.12 5.34 -0.10
C ILE A 53 2.91 4.42 -0.14
N GLY A 54 1.71 5.00 -0.12
CA GLY A 54 0.45 4.29 -0.18
C GLY A 54 -0.24 4.50 -1.52
N PHE A 55 -0.71 3.43 -2.16
CA PHE A 55 -1.42 3.55 -3.44
C PHE A 55 -2.49 2.48 -3.60
N MET A 56 -3.50 2.76 -4.43
CA MET A 56 -4.56 1.79 -4.73
C MET A 56 -4.18 0.97 -5.96
N ARG A 57 -4.23 -0.36 -5.84
CA ARG A 57 -4.01 -1.27 -6.97
C ARG A 57 -5.11 -2.33 -7.05
N PRO A 58 -5.36 -2.93 -8.24
CA PRO A 58 -6.20 -4.11 -8.34
C PRO A 58 -5.60 -5.29 -7.56
N LEU A 59 -6.48 -6.18 -7.09
CA LEU A 59 -6.05 -7.46 -6.50
C LEU A 59 -5.30 -8.29 -7.56
N THR A 60 -4.29 -9.01 -7.10
CA THR A 60 -3.69 -10.10 -7.89
C THR A 60 -4.68 -11.27 -8.01
N ALA A 61 -4.45 -12.18 -8.97
CA ALA A 61 -5.30 -13.35 -9.16
C ALA A 61 -5.36 -14.25 -7.91
N GLU A 62 -4.26 -14.32 -7.16
CA GLU A 62 -4.16 -15.08 -5.91
C GLU A 62 -4.96 -14.44 -4.78
N GLU A 63 -4.82 -13.11 -4.60
CA GLU A 63 -5.59 -12.34 -3.61
C GLU A 63 -7.09 -12.43 -3.88
N ALA A 64 -7.50 -12.35 -5.16
CA ALA A 64 -8.88 -12.49 -5.57
C ALA A 64 -9.44 -13.90 -5.29
N ALA A 65 -8.63 -14.95 -5.51
CA ALA A 65 -9.02 -16.33 -5.19
C ALA A 65 -9.16 -16.55 -3.67
N CYS A 66 -8.28 -15.97 -2.86
CA CYS A 66 -8.37 -15.99 -1.40
C CYS A 66 -9.59 -15.20 -0.90
N GLU A 67 -9.87 -14.04 -1.47
CA GLU A 67 -11.06 -13.26 -1.16
C GLU A 67 -12.34 -14.05 -1.46
N GLY A 68 -12.40 -14.78 -2.58
CA GLY A 68 -13.53 -15.64 -2.91
C GLY A 68 -13.78 -16.73 -1.85
N ARG A 69 -12.73 -17.23 -1.20
CA ARG A 69 -12.80 -18.28 -0.17
C ARG A 69 -13.26 -17.76 1.20
N TYR A 70 -12.85 -16.55 1.60
CA TYR A 70 -13.12 -16.02 2.95
C TYR A 70 -14.08 -14.82 2.99
N GLY A 71 -14.35 -14.15 1.87
CA GLY A 71 -15.17 -12.94 1.78
C GLY A 71 -16.65 -13.15 2.10
N GLN A 72 -17.14 -14.39 2.03
CA GLN A 72 -18.53 -14.74 2.35
C GLN A 72 -18.71 -15.23 3.80
N ALA A 73 -17.65 -15.62 4.50
CA ALA A 73 -17.75 -16.40 5.74
C ALA A 73 -17.65 -15.58 7.05
N GLY A 74 -17.42 -14.26 7.01
CA GLY A 74 -16.97 -13.56 8.23
C GLY A 74 -17.25 -12.07 8.35
N ARG A 75 -18.35 -11.55 7.79
CA ARG A 75 -18.74 -10.15 8.07
C ARG A 75 -19.76 -10.11 9.21
N PRO A 76 -19.36 -9.93 10.49
CA PRO A 76 -20.33 -9.52 11.50
C PRO A 76 -20.93 -8.19 11.05
N LYS A 77 -22.27 -8.12 10.99
CA LYS A 77 -22.98 -6.87 10.76
C LYS A 77 -22.69 -5.97 11.96
N LEU A 78 -21.64 -5.15 11.87
CA LEU A 78 -21.39 -4.07 12.82
C LEU A 78 -22.65 -3.19 12.81
N LYS A 79 -23.47 -3.33 13.85
CA LYS A 79 -24.62 -2.45 14.07
C LYS A 79 -24.05 -1.05 14.18
N ARG A 80 -24.43 -0.16 13.27
CA ARG A 80 -24.18 1.26 13.43
C ARG A 80 -24.85 1.67 14.73
N ALA A 81 -24.08 2.20 15.68
CA ALA A 81 -24.63 2.85 16.86
C ALA A 81 -25.46 4.05 16.37
N ALA A 82 -26.70 4.10 16.85
CA ALA A 82 -27.66 5.17 16.58
C ALA A 82 -27.26 6.45 17.32
#